data_AF-A0A816HGX6-F1
#
_entry.id   AF-A0A816HGX6-F1
#
_cell.length_a   1.000
_cell.length_b   1.000
_cell.length_c   1.000
_cell.angle_alpha   90.00
_cell.angle_beta   90.00
_cell.angle_gamma   90.00
#
_symmetry.space_group_name_H-M   'P 1'
#
loop_
_entity.id
_entity.type
_entity.pdbx_description
1 polymer ?
#
loop_
_entity_poly.entity_id
_entity_poly.type
_entity_poly.pdbx_seq_one_letter_code
_entity_poly.pdbx_strand_id
1 'polypeptide(L)'
;MITFGIGGSAALLVEDINVTVLRRLCRDVLSHYLKTENKEQNRPIFAFKIRSEWRKNRFIRGSCSFHSTNSTRNDQDTLREPYKPDGIPRILFAGEATHQRFFFDNS
;
A
#
# COMPACT_ATOMS: atom_id res chain seq x y z
N MET A 1 0.18 16.64 -11.71
CA MET A 1 0.43 15.18 -11.58
C MET A 1 -0.77 14.58 -10.88
N ILE A 2 -1.38 13.50 -11.41
CA ILE A 2 -2.54 12.84 -10.81
C ILE A 2 -2.10 11.49 -10.23
N THR A 3 -2.54 11.17 -9.02
CA THR A 3 -2.28 9.89 -8.35
C THR A 3 -3.60 9.22 -8.01
N PHE A 4 -3.70 7.93 -8.26
CA PHE A 4 -4.85 7.11 -7.86
C PHE A 4 -4.49 6.36 -6.57
N GLY A 5 -5.30 6.53 -5.53
CA GLY A 5 -5.24 5.70 -4.33
C GLY A 5 -6.01 4.41 -4.56
N ILE A 6 -5.35 3.26 -4.38
CA ILE A 6 -5.98 1.94 -4.48
C ILE A 6 -5.87 1.26 -3.12
N GLY A 7 -7.01 0.83 -2.55
CA GLY A 7 -7.09 0.15 -1.27
C GLY A 7 -7.81 -1.20 -1.36
N GLY A 8 -7.85 -1.91 -0.23
CA GLY A 8 -8.55 -3.20 -0.11
C GLY A 8 -8.03 -4.29 -1.06
N SER A 9 -8.91 -5.19 -1.47
CA SER A 9 -8.58 -6.30 -2.37
C SER A 9 -8.11 -5.84 -3.76
N ALA A 10 -8.55 -4.65 -4.20
CA ALA A 10 -8.12 -4.07 -5.48
C ALA A 10 -6.62 -3.74 -5.51
N ALA A 11 -6.01 -3.43 -4.35
CA ALA A 11 -4.57 -3.18 -4.27
C ALA A 11 -3.75 -4.41 -4.67
N LEU A 12 -4.20 -5.61 -4.27
CA LEU A 12 -3.57 -6.88 -4.65
C LEU A 12 -3.71 -7.12 -6.16
N LEU A 13 -4.91 -6.90 -6.69
CA LEU A 13 -5.22 -7.12 -8.09
C LEU A 13 -4.42 -6.18 -9.01
N VAL A 14 -4.29 -4.90 -8.66
CA VAL A 14 -3.58 -3.90 -9.47
C VAL A 14 -2.09 -4.20 -9.62
N GLU A 15 -1.48 -4.86 -8.65
CA GLU A 15 -0.10 -5.35 -8.77
C GLU A 15 0.02 -6.51 -9.76
N ASP A 16 -1.02 -7.33 -9.93
CA ASP A 16 -1.03 -8.51 -10.81
C ASP A 16 -1.51 -8.21 -12.24
N ILE A 17 -2.28 -7.15 -12.45
CA ILE A 17 -2.75 -6.75 -13.78
C ILE A 17 -1.58 -6.23 -14.66
N ASN A 18 -1.67 -6.43 -15.98
CA ASN A 18 -0.73 -5.86 -16.93
C ASN A 18 -0.80 -4.31 -16.96
N VAL A 19 0.34 -3.63 -16.96
CA VAL A 19 0.42 -2.15 -16.91
C VAL A 19 -0.33 -1.45 -18.05
N THR A 20 -0.43 -2.07 -19.23
CA THR A 20 -1.16 -1.51 -20.37
C THR A 20 -2.66 -1.50 -20.13
N VAL A 21 -3.20 -2.56 -19.52
CA VAL A 21 -4.61 -2.65 -19.12
C VAL A 21 -4.89 -1.64 -18.01
N LEU A 22 -4.02 -1.59 -16.99
CA LEU A 22 -4.14 -0.62 -15.90
C LEU A 22 -4.15 0.83 -16.41
N ARG A 23 -3.24 1.17 -17.33
CA ARG A 23 -3.18 2.49 -17.97
C ARG A 23 -4.48 2.84 -18.68
N ARG A 24 -5.07 1.88 -19.40
CA ARG A 24 -6.36 2.08 -20.09
C ARG A 24 -7.47 2.37 -19.08
N LEU A 25 -7.59 1.55 -18.03
CA LEU A 25 -8.61 1.73 -16.98
C LEU A 25 -8.48 3.09 -16.28
N CYS A 26 -7.26 3.49 -15.89
CA CYS A 26 -7.03 4.81 -15.31
C CYS A 26 -7.41 5.95 -16.27
N ARG A 27 -7.11 5.80 -17.56
CA ARG A 27 -7.47 6.78 -18.58
C ARG A 27 -8.99 6.85 -18.77
N ASP A 28 -9.70 5.74 -18.77
CA ASP A 28 -11.15 5.71 -18.97
C ASP A 28 -11.87 6.40 -17.80
N VAL A 29 -11.44 6.14 -16.55
CA VAL A 29 -11.93 6.84 -15.36
C VAL A 29 -11.68 8.35 -15.49
N LEU A 30 -10.47 8.78 -15.85
CA LEU A 30 -10.17 10.21 -16.02
C LEU A 30 -10.98 10.83 -17.15
N SER A 31 -11.12 10.13 -18.27
CA SER A 31 -11.85 10.63 -19.42
C SER A 31 -13.31 10.89 -19.09
N HIS A 32 -13.92 10.00 -18.31
CA HIS A 32 -15.29 10.16 -17.81
C HIS A 32 -15.43 11.40 -16.90
N TYR A 33 -14.62 11.49 -15.84
CA TYR A 33 -14.72 12.61 -14.89
C TYR A 33 -14.36 13.98 -15.50
N LEU A 34 -13.43 14.00 -16.46
CA LEU A 34 -13.04 15.22 -17.17
C LEU A 34 -13.93 15.54 -18.37
N LYS A 35 -14.93 14.70 -18.68
CA LYS A 35 -15.84 14.84 -19.84
C LYS A 35 -15.08 14.98 -21.17
N THR A 36 -14.03 14.18 -21.34
CA THR A 36 -13.18 14.16 -22.54
C THR A 36 -13.43 12.96 -23.45
N GLU A 37 -14.36 12.10 -23.08
CA GLU A 37 -14.73 10.85 -23.79
C GLU A 37 -15.12 11.07 -25.27
N ASN A 38 -15.77 12.20 -25.60
CA ASN A 38 -16.23 12.50 -26.96
C ASN A 38 -15.30 13.43 -27.75
N LYS A 39 -14.09 13.72 -27.24
CA LYS A 39 -13.14 14.66 -27.86
C LYS A 39 -11.89 13.93 -28.35
N GLU A 40 -12.06 13.06 -29.34
CA GLU A 40 -10.95 12.33 -30.00
C GLU A 40 -9.83 13.28 -30.45
N GLN A 41 -10.19 14.45 -31.00
CA GLN A 41 -9.25 15.43 -31.52
C GLN A 41 -8.41 16.16 -30.46
N ASN A 42 -8.77 16.08 -29.18
CA ASN A 42 -8.10 16.82 -28.09
C ASN A 42 -7.95 16.00 -26.81
N ARG A 43 -7.83 14.66 -26.96
CA ARG A 43 -7.75 13.76 -25.82
C ARG A 43 -6.42 13.98 -25.07
N PRO A 44 -6.46 14.31 -23.76
CA PRO A 44 -5.24 14.52 -22.99
C PRO A 44 -4.36 13.25 -22.99
N ILE A 45 -3.08 13.43 -23.34
CA ILE A 45 -2.10 12.34 -23.29
C ILE A 45 -1.66 12.15 -21.84
N PHE A 46 -2.25 11.17 -21.18
CA PHE A 46 -1.79 10.74 -19.86
C PHE A 46 -0.58 9.81 -19.99
N ALA A 47 0.59 10.29 -19.58
CA ALA A 47 1.77 9.46 -19.41
C ALA A 47 1.69 8.73 -18.06
N PHE A 48 1.49 7.40 -18.11
CA PHE A 48 1.58 6.57 -16.91
C PHE A 48 3.04 6.44 -16.51
N LYS A 49 3.41 7.05 -15.37
CA LYS A 49 4.80 7.10 -14.93
C LYS A 49 5.20 5.90 -14.06
N ILE A 50 4.44 5.63 -12.99
CA ILE A 50 4.85 4.69 -11.94
C ILE A 50 3.63 3.94 -11.42
N ARG A 51 3.80 2.63 -11.20
CA ARG A 51 2.96 1.78 -10.35
C ARG A 51 3.78 1.40 -9.13
N SER A 52 3.29 1.66 -7.92
CA SER A 52 3.87 1.07 -6.72
C SER A 52 3.40 -0.38 -6.56
N GLU A 53 4.32 -1.26 -6.16
CA GLU A 53 4.04 -2.69 -5.92
C GLU A 53 4.57 -3.09 -4.55
N TRP A 54 3.96 -2.54 -3.50
CA TRP A 54 4.44 -2.68 -2.12
C TRP A 54 4.38 -4.13 -1.64
N ARG A 55 3.36 -4.90 -2.01
CA ARG A 55 3.23 -6.31 -1.61
C ARG A 55 4.23 -7.21 -2.33
N LYS A 56 4.44 -7.03 -3.64
CA LYS A 56 5.45 -7.78 -4.40
C LYS A 56 6.89 -7.40 -4.08
N ASN A 57 7.13 -6.22 -3.51
CA ASN A 57 8.47 -5.82 -3.11
C ASN A 57 8.99 -6.74 -1.99
N ARG A 58 10.02 -7.55 -2.30
CA ARG A 58 10.58 -8.56 -1.40
C ARG A 58 11.07 -8.02 -0.05
N PHE A 59 11.40 -6.73 0.02
CA PHE A 59 11.92 -6.07 1.22
C PHE A 59 10.85 -5.42 2.08
N ILE A 60 9.65 -5.19 1.54
CA ILE A 60 8.58 -4.44 2.23
C ILE A 60 7.36 -5.33 2.47
N ARG A 61 6.97 -6.13 1.47
CA ARG A 61 5.91 -7.16 1.54
C ARG A 61 4.50 -6.65 1.92
N GLY A 62 4.28 -5.35 1.88
CA GLY A 62 3.02 -4.72 2.26
C GLY A 62 3.19 -3.20 2.35
N SER A 63 2.12 -2.48 2.66
CA SER A 63 2.18 -1.03 2.84
C SER A 63 2.59 -0.65 4.27
N CYS A 64 1.72 -0.93 5.25
CA CYS A 64 1.91 -0.63 6.66
C CYS A 64 1.17 -1.65 7.53
N SER A 65 1.46 -1.69 8.83
CA SER A 65 0.80 -2.59 9.77
C SER A 65 -0.60 -2.10 10.13
N PHE A 66 -1.52 -3.02 10.41
CA PHE A 66 -2.87 -2.74 10.92
C PHE A 66 -3.31 -3.84 11.87
N HIS A 67 -4.28 -3.57 12.75
CA HIS A 67 -4.87 -4.61 13.59
C HIS A 67 -5.84 -5.47 12.77
N SER A 68 -5.44 -6.73 12.52
CA SER A 68 -6.39 -7.73 12.02
C SER A 68 -7.44 -8.06 13.09
N THR A 69 -8.55 -8.68 12.69
CA THR A 69 -9.66 -9.04 13.60
C THR A 69 -9.24 -9.91 14.78
N ASN A 70 -8.14 -10.66 14.63
CA ASN A 70 -7.61 -11.56 15.66
C ASN A 70 -6.37 -10.99 16.37
N SER A 71 -5.98 -9.76 16.06
CA SER A 71 -4.82 -9.09 16.65
C SER A 71 -5.25 -8.23 17.83
N THR A 72 -4.35 -8.07 18.79
CA THR A 72 -4.53 -7.18 19.93
C THR A 72 -3.38 -6.20 20.02
N ARG A 73 -3.56 -5.15 20.84
CA ARG A 73 -2.50 -4.19 21.16
C ARG A 73 -1.28 -4.83 21.82
N ASN A 74 -1.48 -5.96 22.53
CA ASN A 74 -0.40 -6.71 23.17
C ASN A 74 0.56 -7.36 22.15
N ASP A 75 0.12 -7.55 20.89
CA ASP A 75 0.98 -8.08 19.84
C ASP A 75 2.14 -7.10 19.55
N GLN A 76 1.87 -5.80 19.59
CA GLN A 76 2.88 -4.75 19.40
C GLN A 76 3.86 -4.67 20.58
N ASP A 77 3.37 -4.91 21.80
CA ASP A 77 4.24 -5.00 22.99
C ASP A 77 5.19 -6.19 22.86
N THR A 78 4.66 -7.33 22.44
CA THR A 78 5.45 -8.54 22.20
C THR A 78 6.50 -8.29 21.11
N LEU A 79 6.13 -7.63 20.00
CA LEU A 79 7.04 -7.30 18.91
C LEU A 79 8.18 -6.35 19.30
N ARG A 80 7.97 -5.49 20.31
CA ARG A 80 8.99 -4.54 20.77
C ARG A 80 9.97 -5.16 21.78
N GLU A 81 9.59 -6.25 22.44
CA GLU A 81 10.48 -6.93 23.38
C GLU A 81 11.73 -7.46 22.65
N PRO A 82 12.94 -7.17 23.15
CA PRO A 82 14.14 -7.64 22.50
C PRO A 82 14.34 -9.14 22.73
N TYR A 83 15.07 -9.79 21.83
CA TYR A 83 15.48 -11.17 22.01
C TYR A 83 16.63 -11.25 23.03
N LYS A 84 16.42 -11.98 24.12
CA LYS A 84 17.34 -12.06 25.28
C LYS A 84 17.81 -13.50 25.55
N PRO A 85 18.71 -14.09 24.75
CA PRO A 85 19.33 -15.35 25.13
C PRO A 85 20.19 -15.11 26.38
N ASP A 86 19.99 -15.95 27.40
CA ASP A 86 20.63 -15.85 28.73
C ASP A 86 20.27 -14.57 29.52
N GLY A 87 19.10 -13.98 29.23
CA GLY A 87 18.63 -12.76 29.91
C GLY A 87 19.31 -11.48 29.43
N ILE A 88 20.27 -11.56 28.51
CA ILE A 88 20.99 -10.41 27.95
C ILE A 88 20.38 -10.03 26.59
N PRO A 89 19.88 -8.79 26.39
CA PRO A 89 19.37 -8.35 25.09
C PRO A 89 20.45 -8.40 24.00
N ARG A 90 20.19 -9.17 22.93
CA ARG A 90 21.10 -9.29 21.77
C ARG A 90 20.50 -8.80 20.47
N ILE A 91 19.18 -8.91 20.30
CA ILE A 91 18.48 -8.41 19.11
C ILE A 91 17.39 -7.46 19.57
N LEU A 92 17.42 -6.24 19.04
CA LEU A 92 16.42 -5.21 19.30
C LEU A 92 15.49 -5.10 18.08
N PHE A 93 14.20 -4.92 18.34
CA PHE A 93 13.19 -4.72 17.30
C PHE A 93 12.67 -3.29 17.36
N ALA A 94 12.55 -2.66 16.20
CA ALA A 94 12.05 -1.31 16.04
C ALA A 94 11.33 -1.17 14.70
N GLY A 95 10.54 -0.12 14.55
CA GLY A 95 9.78 0.18 13.33
C GLY A 95 8.32 0.47 13.63
N GLU A 96 7.56 0.81 12.59
CA GLU A 96 6.15 1.18 12.69
C GLU A 96 5.30 0.11 13.41
N ALA A 97 5.52 -1.17 13.08
CA ALA A 97 4.84 -2.31 13.71
C ALA A 97 5.08 -2.47 15.22
N THR A 98 6.11 -1.82 15.79
CA THR A 98 6.51 -1.96 17.20
C THR A 98 5.97 -0.84 18.09
N HIS A 99 5.27 0.16 17.52
CA HIS A 99 4.82 1.33 18.27
C HIS A 99 3.31 1.33 18.49
N GLN A 100 2.93 1.18 19.75
CA GLN A 100 1.54 1.12 20.20
C GLN A 100 0.62 2.27 19.75
N ARG A 101 1.14 3.49 19.63
CA ARG A 101 0.31 4.71 19.38
C ARG A 101 0.48 5.29 17.98
N PHE A 102 1.46 4.83 17.21
CA PHE A 102 1.83 5.44 15.95
C PHE A 102 1.94 4.35 14.88
N PHE A 103 0.81 3.66 14.68
CA PHE A 103 0.57 2.69 13.63
C PHE A 103 -0.72 3.10 12.90
N PHE A 104 -1.00 2.50 11.74
CA PHE A 104 -2.25 2.79 11.01
C PHE A 104 -3.44 2.09 11.69
N ASP A 105 -4.19 2.86 12.48
CA ASP A 105 -5.46 2.44 13.10
C ASP A 105 -6.66 2.97 12.31
N ASN A 106 -7.69 2.14 12.14
CA ASN A 106 -8.96 2.49 11.48
C ASN A 106 -10.08 2.76 12.50
N SER A 107 -9.74 2.96 13.78
CA SER A 107 -10.67 3.23 14.89
C SER A 107 -11.44 4.53 14.73
#